data_AF-A0A4P2Q6E4-F1
#
_entry.id   AF-A0A4P2Q6E4-F1
#
_cell.length_a   1.000
_cell.length_b   1.000
_cell.length_c   1.000
_cell.angle_alpha   90.00
_cell.angle_beta   90.00
_cell.angle_gamma   90.00
#
_symmetry.space_group_name_H-M   'P 1'
#
loop_
_entity.id
_entity.type
_entity.pdbx_description
1 polymer ?
#
loop_
_entity_poly.entity_id
_entity_poly.type
_entity_poly.pdbx_seq_one_letter_code
_entity_poly.pdbx_strand_id
1 'polypeptide(L)'
;MTLITFNPSASAMALALLTGGCDALWSHEIDRCERTASCEYLRSVGEGGGTPAVCVPTEDGQAIDASCGVFANASAAEGGDGTKARPFASLQEAINTAGSRRIYACAAEGAAFAEAVTIAEDSEIYGGFDCEAWTWRASARSAIEGPADRVALTLTEGASRASVQGFAIRAASALKSGGSSIGVSVADVEAELVRVDVTAGDGMDGEHGTTPTEAPVAGASAEEMRASNACAAPNLVIGGTAGTTTCEDGETRGGDGGNGGITGSEEGNGQAGRDGEPMPEPNPDAYGLGGRGQTVLAGTCREGAPGAPGAPGAPGRASNETELTLVGISGGDGGRGMTGSRGQGGGGGGGTKSGMFCSLGSTLLDGVGASGGGGGAGGCGGKGGGGGKAGGSSVGILSLGTKLVLTQVTVAVGKAGNGGDGSAGQNGANGGAGTAGGAASENPPSIPGCDGGRGGRGGAGGPGGGGRGGHAVGIAYAAAPSAAPQVMQFTAGMAGDGGKAGLGGPPESAGAPGASGVCWNFATDESCGQ
;
A
#
# COMPACT_ATOMS: atom_id res chain seq x y z
N MET A 1 -22.90 -15.74 -64.37
CA MET A 1 -23.46 -17.04 -63.94
C MET A 1 -24.12 -16.77 -62.59
N THR A 2 -25.32 -16.19 -62.60
CA THR A 2 -26.60 -16.87 -62.29
C THR A 2 -26.93 -16.66 -60.80
N LEU A 3 -28.05 -16.11 -60.33
CA LEU A 3 -29.19 -15.38 -60.90
C LEU A 3 -29.86 -14.64 -59.70
N ILE A 4 -30.50 -13.51 -59.98
CA ILE A 4 -31.51 -12.84 -59.14
C ILE A 4 -32.79 -13.69 -59.14
N THR A 5 -33.53 -13.80 -58.04
CA THR A 5 -35.01 -13.82 -58.09
C THR A 5 -35.67 -13.25 -56.83
N PHE A 6 -36.62 -12.37 -57.11
CA PHE A 6 -37.57 -11.69 -56.24
C PHE A 6 -38.89 -12.51 -56.19
N ASN A 7 -39.68 -12.23 -55.13
CA ASN A 7 -41.16 -12.17 -55.11
C ASN A 7 -42.00 -13.43 -54.75
N PRO A 8 -43.32 -13.28 -54.46
CA PRO A 8 -43.89 -13.44 -53.12
C PRO A 8 -45.10 -14.40 -53.11
N SER A 9 -45.79 -14.56 -51.97
CA SER A 9 -47.19 -15.01 -52.02
C SER A 9 -48.00 -14.37 -50.90
N ALA A 10 -49.10 -13.75 -51.32
CA ALA A 10 -50.15 -13.16 -50.51
C ALA A 10 -51.36 -14.09 -50.48
N SER A 11 -52.06 -14.14 -49.35
CA SER A 11 -53.52 -14.09 -49.21
C SER A 11 -53.99 -14.92 -48.01
N ALA A 12 -54.59 -14.26 -47.02
CA ALA A 12 -56.01 -14.48 -46.68
C ALA A 12 -56.41 -13.51 -45.56
N MET A 13 -57.33 -12.60 -45.92
CA MET A 13 -58.16 -11.85 -44.99
C MET A 13 -59.00 -12.80 -44.14
N ALA A 14 -59.07 -12.54 -42.83
CA ALA A 14 -60.22 -12.90 -42.01
C ALA A 14 -60.66 -11.68 -41.22
N LEU A 15 -61.81 -11.16 -41.61
CA LEU A 15 -62.57 -10.09 -40.97
C LEU A 15 -63.38 -10.70 -39.81
N ALA A 16 -63.21 -10.18 -38.59
CA ALA A 16 -64.15 -10.39 -37.49
C ALA A 16 -64.40 -9.05 -36.78
N LEU A 17 -65.69 -8.74 -36.63
CA LEU A 17 -66.27 -7.51 -36.11
C LEU A 17 -66.73 -7.70 -34.65
N LEU A 18 -66.66 -6.61 -33.88
CA LEU A 18 -67.34 -6.29 -32.59
C LEU A 18 -66.72 -6.95 -31.33
N THR A 19 -66.51 -6.28 -30.20
CA THR A 19 -67.35 -5.30 -29.46
C THR A 19 -66.51 -4.33 -28.62
N GLY A 20 -67.04 -3.14 -28.33
CA GLY A 20 -66.36 -2.07 -27.58
C GLY A 20 -66.22 -2.27 -26.07
N GLY A 21 -65.33 -1.46 -25.49
CA GLY A 21 -65.16 -1.23 -24.06
C GLY A 21 -64.26 -0.01 -23.87
N CYS A 22 -64.72 0.95 -23.06
CA CYS A 22 -64.11 2.25 -22.82
C CYS A 22 -62.74 2.12 -22.13
N ASP A 23 -61.66 2.64 -22.73
CA ASP A 23 -60.43 3.05 -22.00
C ASP A 23 -59.58 4.10 -22.75
N ALA A 24 -60.17 4.87 -23.68
CA ALA A 24 -59.47 5.89 -24.47
C ALA A 24 -59.70 7.33 -23.93
N LEU A 25 -59.73 7.51 -22.61
CA LEU A 25 -60.00 8.82 -21.97
C LEU A 25 -59.00 9.22 -20.85
N TRP A 26 -57.89 8.51 -20.68
CA TRP A 26 -56.92 8.78 -19.60
C TRP A 26 -55.60 9.43 -20.05
N SER A 27 -55.43 9.74 -21.34
CA SER A 27 -54.20 10.37 -21.85
C SER A 27 -54.31 11.88 -22.08
N HIS A 28 -55.40 12.53 -21.63
CA HIS A 28 -55.64 13.96 -21.90
C HIS A 28 -55.75 14.85 -20.65
N GLU A 29 -55.66 14.29 -19.43
CA GLU A 29 -55.68 15.07 -18.17
C GLU A 29 -54.29 15.34 -17.57
N ILE A 30 -53.27 14.53 -17.85
CA ILE A 30 -51.91 14.75 -17.32
C ILE A 30 -51.28 16.02 -17.92
N ASP A 31 -51.58 16.33 -19.18
CA ASP A 31 -51.06 17.49 -19.92
C ASP A 31 -51.68 18.83 -19.47
N ARG A 32 -52.72 18.81 -18.61
CA ARG A 32 -53.29 20.03 -18.01
C ARG A 32 -52.73 20.38 -16.64
N CYS A 33 -52.06 19.45 -15.94
CA CYS A 33 -51.50 19.70 -14.62
C CYS A 33 -50.29 20.64 -14.65
N GLU A 34 -49.48 20.62 -15.71
CA GLU A 34 -48.32 21.52 -15.85
C GLU A 34 -48.72 22.97 -16.14
N ARG A 35 -49.95 23.23 -16.60
CA ARG A 35 -50.39 24.59 -17.00
C ARG A 35 -51.16 25.39 -15.96
N THR A 36 -51.61 24.79 -14.85
CA THR A 36 -52.47 25.48 -13.85
C THR A 36 -51.98 25.41 -12.41
N ALA A 37 -50.81 24.82 -12.12
CA ALA A 37 -50.18 24.82 -10.79
C ALA A 37 -51.16 24.51 -9.62
N SER A 38 -51.94 23.44 -9.73
CA SER A 38 -52.97 23.08 -8.72
C SER A 38 -52.83 21.66 -8.16
N CYS A 39 -51.59 21.17 -7.99
CA CYS A 39 -51.31 19.86 -7.37
C CYS A 39 -51.57 19.82 -5.84
N GLU A 40 -51.89 20.93 -5.19
CA GLU A 40 -52.13 20.94 -3.73
C GLU A 40 -53.48 20.32 -3.33
N TYR A 41 -54.46 20.20 -4.24
CA TYR A 41 -55.83 19.84 -3.84
C TYR A 41 -56.15 18.33 -3.85
N LEU A 42 -55.29 17.46 -4.42
CA LEU A 42 -55.56 16.01 -4.49
C LEU A 42 -54.69 15.16 -3.54
N ARG A 43 -53.91 15.77 -2.65
CA ARG A 43 -53.12 15.05 -1.63
C ARG A 43 -53.92 14.58 -0.41
N SER A 44 -55.22 14.85 -0.35
CA SER A 44 -56.06 14.40 0.76
C SER A 44 -57.26 13.60 0.24
N VAL A 45 -57.09 12.28 0.03
CA VAL A 45 -57.93 11.22 0.62
C VAL A 45 -57.22 9.88 0.36
N GLY A 46 -56.46 9.42 1.35
CA GLY A 46 -55.82 8.10 1.37
C GLY A 46 -55.57 7.73 2.82
N GLU A 47 -56.58 7.15 3.46
CA GLU A 47 -56.58 6.78 4.87
C GLU A 47 -55.64 5.58 5.11
N GLY A 48 -54.50 5.86 5.73
CA GLY A 48 -53.48 4.87 6.10
C GLY A 48 -52.30 5.50 6.83
N GLY A 49 -52.43 5.73 8.16
CA GLY A 49 -51.30 5.82 9.08
C GLY A 49 -50.28 6.96 8.90
N GLY A 50 -50.71 8.16 8.49
CA GLY A 50 -49.82 9.34 8.48
C GLY A 50 -49.44 9.76 9.91
N THR A 51 -48.14 9.96 10.16
CA THR A 51 -47.64 10.42 11.46
C THR A 51 -48.20 11.80 11.83
N PRO A 52 -48.58 12.06 13.10
CA PRO A 52 -49.06 13.37 13.51
C PRO A 52 -48.01 14.45 13.24
N ALA A 53 -48.40 15.53 12.56
CA ALA A 53 -47.51 16.65 12.24
C ALA A 53 -46.83 17.25 13.48
N VAL A 54 -47.45 17.15 14.66
CA VAL A 54 -46.92 17.62 15.94
C VAL A 54 -45.61 16.92 16.38
N CYS A 55 -45.33 15.73 15.86
CA CYS A 55 -44.11 14.98 16.17
C CYS A 55 -42.95 15.26 15.20
N VAL A 56 -43.17 16.05 14.14
CA VAL A 56 -42.09 16.50 13.25
C VAL A 56 -41.81 17.97 13.56
N PRO A 57 -40.60 18.33 13.99
CA PRO A 57 -40.28 19.72 14.28
C PRO A 57 -40.15 20.53 12.99
N THR A 58 -41.05 21.48 12.77
CA THR A 58 -41.06 22.34 11.57
C THR A 58 -40.98 23.83 11.89
N GLU A 59 -41.32 24.26 13.11
CA GLU A 59 -41.39 25.67 13.48
C GLU A 59 -40.64 25.99 14.79
N ASP A 60 -40.03 27.17 14.86
CA ASP A 60 -39.33 27.63 16.06
C ASP A 60 -40.27 27.71 17.27
N GLY A 61 -39.82 27.16 18.40
CA GLY A 61 -40.59 27.12 19.64
C GLY A 61 -41.59 25.97 19.74
N GLN A 62 -41.70 25.11 18.71
CA GLN A 62 -42.56 23.92 18.76
C GLN A 62 -42.09 22.97 19.87
N ALA A 63 -42.97 22.71 20.85
CA ALA A 63 -42.75 21.69 21.86
C ALA A 63 -43.22 20.32 21.33
N ILE A 64 -42.37 19.30 21.45
CA ILE A 64 -42.69 17.93 21.03
C ILE A 64 -43.41 17.20 22.16
N ASP A 65 -44.45 16.42 21.91
CA ASP A 65 -45.12 15.67 22.98
C ASP A 65 -44.28 14.46 23.46
N ALA A 66 -44.43 14.06 24.73
CA ALA A 66 -43.68 12.92 25.30
C ALA A 66 -44.01 11.58 24.59
N SER A 67 -45.17 11.46 23.95
CA SER A 67 -45.57 10.27 23.18
C SER A 67 -44.93 10.17 21.79
N CYS A 68 -44.26 11.23 21.31
CA CYS A 68 -43.73 11.29 19.95
C CYS A 68 -42.50 10.40 19.71
N GLY A 69 -41.75 10.04 20.74
CA GLY A 69 -40.54 9.24 20.55
C GLY A 69 -39.66 9.05 21.78
N VAL A 70 -38.38 8.76 21.54
CA VAL A 70 -37.33 8.58 22.54
C VAL A 70 -36.54 9.87 22.68
N PHE A 71 -36.15 10.19 23.91
CA PHE A 71 -35.44 11.41 24.25
C PHE A 71 -34.01 11.10 24.74
N ALA A 72 -33.03 11.83 24.19
CA ALA A 72 -31.62 11.77 24.58
C ALA A 72 -31.12 13.15 24.98
N ASN A 73 -30.37 13.24 26.07
CA ASN A 73 -29.80 14.49 26.56
C ASN A 73 -28.34 14.26 26.94
N ALA A 74 -27.42 14.97 26.29
CA ALA A 74 -25.98 14.82 26.48
C ALA A 74 -25.50 15.13 27.91
N SER A 75 -26.31 15.85 28.70
CA SER A 75 -26.02 16.22 30.09
C SER A 75 -26.82 15.39 31.11
N ALA A 76 -27.61 14.40 30.67
CA ALA A 76 -28.36 13.56 31.58
C ALA A 76 -27.47 12.57 32.33
N ALA A 77 -27.95 12.12 33.49
CA ALA A 77 -27.33 11.03 34.22
C ALA A 77 -27.57 9.69 33.51
N GLU A 78 -26.63 8.75 33.66
CA GLU A 78 -26.77 7.39 33.13
C GLU A 78 -27.99 6.65 33.69
N GLY A 79 -28.51 5.69 32.92
CA GLY A 79 -29.67 4.88 33.31
C GLY A 79 -31.01 5.59 33.13
N GLY A 80 -31.10 6.51 32.16
CA GLY A 80 -32.38 7.02 31.65
C GLY A 80 -33.26 5.92 31.06
N ASP A 81 -34.55 6.19 30.91
CA ASP A 81 -35.52 5.27 30.27
C ASP A 81 -36.00 5.79 28.90
N GLY A 82 -35.39 6.88 28.40
CA GLY A 82 -35.70 7.49 27.13
C GLY A 82 -36.96 8.35 27.12
N THR A 83 -37.56 8.62 28.29
CA THR A 83 -38.65 9.59 28.43
C THR A 83 -38.09 11.01 28.57
N LYS A 84 -38.92 12.05 28.37
CA LYS A 84 -38.52 13.44 28.66
C LYS A 84 -38.04 13.68 30.09
N ALA A 85 -38.60 12.93 31.06
CA ALA A 85 -38.27 13.09 32.47
C ALA A 85 -36.94 12.40 32.83
N ARG A 86 -36.61 11.32 32.14
CA ARG A 86 -35.38 10.54 32.31
C ARG A 86 -34.79 10.19 30.93
N PRO A 87 -34.32 11.18 30.16
CA PRO A 87 -33.78 10.93 28.83
C PRO A 87 -32.51 10.08 28.93
N PHE A 88 -32.17 9.37 27.85
CA PHE A 88 -30.90 8.64 27.77
C PHE A 88 -29.72 9.63 27.75
N ALA A 89 -28.63 9.26 28.44
CA ALA A 89 -27.38 10.02 28.40
C ALA A 89 -26.56 9.75 27.12
N SER A 90 -26.78 8.60 26.47
CA SER A 90 -26.17 8.20 25.20
C SER A 90 -27.18 8.31 24.06
N LEU A 91 -26.75 8.90 22.94
CA LEU A 91 -27.50 8.90 21.70
C LEU A 91 -27.53 7.50 21.07
N GLN A 92 -26.45 6.72 21.19
CA GLN A 92 -26.43 5.34 20.72
C GLN A 92 -27.46 4.46 21.44
N GLU A 93 -27.59 4.62 22.76
CA GLU A 93 -28.62 3.91 23.55
C GLU A 93 -30.04 4.27 23.11
N ALA A 94 -30.28 5.55 22.82
CA ALA A 94 -31.55 6.01 22.28
C ALA A 94 -31.85 5.40 20.90
N ILE A 95 -30.87 5.35 20.00
CA ILE A 95 -30.99 4.71 18.67
C ILE A 95 -31.34 3.23 18.82
N ASN A 96 -30.60 2.50 19.65
CA ASN A 96 -30.81 1.07 19.86
C ASN A 96 -32.19 0.75 20.46
N THR A 97 -32.80 1.68 21.20
CA THR A 97 -34.07 1.49 21.92
C THR A 97 -35.29 2.04 21.17
N ALA A 98 -35.08 2.94 20.20
CA ALA A 98 -36.17 3.63 19.52
C ALA A 98 -37.07 2.68 18.72
N GLY A 99 -36.48 1.66 18.07
CA GLY A 99 -37.16 0.87 17.06
C GLY A 99 -37.67 1.79 15.95
N SER A 100 -38.95 1.72 15.60
CA SER A 100 -39.56 2.60 14.60
C SER A 100 -39.95 4.00 15.11
N ARG A 101 -39.61 4.34 16.36
CA ARG A 101 -39.95 5.64 16.95
C ARG A 101 -38.90 6.69 16.58
N ARG A 102 -39.31 7.96 16.58
CA ARG A 102 -38.40 9.09 16.39
C ARG A 102 -37.49 9.27 17.59
N ILE A 103 -36.32 9.84 17.36
CA ILE A 103 -35.34 10.17 18.39
C ILE A 103 -35.19 11.68 18.44
N TYR A 104 -35.31 12.25 19.65
CA TYR A 104 -35.13 13.68 19.91
C TYR A 104 -33.94 13.86 20.83
N ALA A 105 -32.93 14.57 20.36
CA ALA A 105 -31.70 14.81 21.07
C ALA A 105 -31.59 16.28 21.47
N CYS A 106 -31.16 16.54 22.70
CA CYS A 106 -30.74 17.86 23.13
C CYS A 106 -29.29 17.80 23.64
N ALA A 107 -28.56 18.90 23.47
CA ALA A 107 -27.28 19.11 24.12
C ALA A 107 -27.25 20.55 24.63
N ALA A 108 -27.02 20.74 25.93
CA ALA A 108 -26.84 22.07 26.48
C ALA A 108 -25.59 22.73 25.89
N GLU A 109 -25.49 24.06 25.97
CA GLU A 109 -24.32 24.78 25.47
C GLU A 109 -23.03 24.24 26.08
N GLY A 110 -22.07 23.86 25.22
CA GLY A 110 -20.80 23.25 25.64
C GLY A 110 -20.86 21.78 26.06
N ALA A 111 -22.04 21.14 26.04
CA ALA A 111 -22.20 19.70 26.22
C ALA A 111 -22.31 18.98 24.86
N ALA A 112 -21.94 17.70 24.83
CA ALA A 112 -22.02 16.86 23.65
C ALA A 112 -22.11 15.38 24.02
N PHE A 113 -22.69 14.58 23.12
CA PHE A 113 -22.60 13.13 23.18
C PHE A 113 -21.17 12.70 22.81
N ALA A 114 -20.36 12.40 23.82
CA ALA A 114 -18.95 12.02 23.67
C ALA A 114 -18.81 10.53 23.30
N GLU A 115 -19.26 10.17 22.09
CA GLU A 115 -19.29 8.79 21.60
C GLU A 115 -19.19 8.72 20.08
N ALA A 116 -18.90 7.53 19.56
CA ALA A 116 -19.04 7.26 18.13
C ALA A 116 -20.45 6.66 17.90
N VAL A 117 -21.22 7.28 17.02
CA VAL A 117 -22.62 6.93 16.78
C VAL A 117 -22.76 6.13 15.49
N THR A 118 -23.52 5.04 15.54
CA THR A 118 -23.83 4.17 14.40
C THR A 118 -25.34 4.04 14.24
N ILE A 119 -25.82 4.36 13.04
CA ILE A 119 -27.20 4.15 12.60
C ILE A 119 -27.19 2.90 11.72
N ALA A 120 -27.73 1.82 12.27
CA ALA A 120 -27.75 0.51 11.63
C ALA A 120 -29.04 0.23 10.84
N GLU A 121 -30.10 0.98 11.12
CA GLU A 121 -31.45 0.78 10.59
C GLU A 121 -32.09 2.13 10.27
N ASP A 122 -33.21 2.13 9.54
CA ASP A 122 -33.99 3.34 9.26
C ASP A 122 -34.37 4.06 10.56
N SER A 123 -33.99 5.33 10.68
CA SER A 123 -34.24 6.14 11.88
C SER A 123 -34.37 7.62 11.54
N GLU A 124 -35.31 8.30 12.18
CA GLU A 124 -35.48 9.76 12.12
C GLU A 124 -34.96 10.38 13.42
N ILE A 125 -33.86 11.11 13.33
CA ILE A 125 -33.14 11.68 14.47
C ILE A 125 -33.12 13.20 14.38
N TYR A 126 -33.70 13.86 15.38
CA TYR A 126 -33.85 15.31 15.45
C TYR A 126 -33.07 15.91 16.61
N GLY A 127 -32.18 16.84 16.29
CA GLY A 127 -31.45 17.69 17.23
C GLY A 127 -31.96 19.14 17.23
N GLY A 128 -31.32 19.98 18.05
CA GLY A 128 -31.67 21.39 18.17
C GLY A 128 -32.80 21.67 19.16
N PHE A 129 -32.94 20.82 20.18
CA PHE A 129 -33.91 21.00 21.26
C PHE A 129 -33.31 21.70 22.46
N ASP A 130 -34.12 22.54 23.11
CA ASP A 130 -33.86 22.99 24.48
C ASP A 130 -33.99 21.81 25.46
N CYS A 131 -33.02 21.61 26.34
CA CYS A 131 -32.97 20.44 27.23
C CYS A 131 -33.95 20.49 28.40
N GLU A 132 -34.58 21.64 28.70
CA GLU A 132 -35.58 21.76 29.76
C GLU A 132 -36.99 21.66 29.18
N ALA A 133 -37.30 22.53 28.22
CA ALA A 133 -38.63 22.68 27.64
C ALA A 133 -38.89 21.73 26.47
N TRP A 134 -37.86 21.10 25.90
CA TRP A 134 -37.96 20.29 24.68
C TRP A 134 -38.64 21.04 23.52
N THR A 135 -38.38 22.34 23.45
CA THR A 135 -38.80 23.20 22.34
C THR A 135 -37.73 23.19 21.27
N TRP A 136 -38.14 22.97 20.03
CA TRP A 136 -37.23 22.95 18.90
C TRP A 136 -36.85 24.36 18.44
N ARG A 137 -35.61 24.54 17.97
CA ARG A 137 -35.14 25.76 17.32
C ARG A 137 -34.31 25.44 16.07
N ALA A 138 -34.60 26.10 14.95
CA ALA A 138 -33.92 25.94 13.68
C ALA A 138 -32.42 26.27 13.72
N SER A 139 -32.06 27.25 14.53
CA SER A 139 -30.68 27.69 14.72
C SER A 139 -29.90 26.86 15.73
N ALA A 140 -30.57 26.05 16.56
CA ALA A 140 -29.90 25.24 17.57
C ALA A 140 -29.32 23.95 16.95
N ARG A 141 -28.31 23.39 17.61
CA ARG A 141 -27.70 22.10 17.27
C ARG A 141 -27.52 21.27 18.52
N SER A 142 -27.78 19.96 18.40
CA SER A 142 -27.28 19.00 19.37
C SER A 142 -25.88 18.54 18.93
N ALA A 143 -24.98 18.25 19.87
CA ALA A 143 -23.57 17.99 19.54
C ALA A 143 -23.19 16.53 19.71
N ILE A 144 -22.47 15.96 18.74
CA ILE A 144 -21.77 14.67 18.81
C ILE A 144 -20.27 14.96 18.76
N GLU A 145 -19.52 14.44 19.72
CA GLU A 145 -18.05 14.51 19.79
C GLU A 145 -17.48 13.09 19.67
N GLY A 146 -17.14 12.72 18.44
CA GLY A 146 -16.56 11.44 18.10
C GLY A 146 -15.11 11.33 18.61
N PRO A 147 -14.73 10.19 19.21
CA PRO A 147 -13.37 9.98 19.71
C PRO A 147 -12.37 9.82 18.57
N ALA A 148 -11.09 10.04 18.89
CA ALA A 148 -9.99 9.88 17.95
C ALA A 148 -9.94 8.49 17.33
N ASP A 149 -9.44 8.42 16.09
CA ASP A 149 -9.28 7.19 15.31
C ASP A 149 -10.58 6.40 15.07
N ARG A 150 -11.75 7.04 15.22
CA ARG A 150 -13.07 6.50 14.85
C ARG A 150 -13.87 7.56 14.10
N VAL A 151 -14.78 7.09 13.23
CA VAL A 151 -15.77 7.96 12.60
C VAL A 151 -16.74 8.47 13.68
N ALA A 152 -17.08 9.77 13.67
CA ALA A 152 -18.02 10.32 14.67
C ALA A 152 -19.46 9.84 14.45
N LEU A 153 -19.95 9.83 13.20
CA LEU A 153 -21.25 9.29 12.82
C LEU A 153 -21.14 8.32 11.63
N THR A 154 -21.65 7.11 11.77
CA THR A 154 -21.68 6.10 10.71
C THR A 154 -23.11 5.69 10.35
N LEU A 155 -23.46 5.73 9.07
CA LEU A 155 -24.70 5.20 8.52
C LEU A 155 -24.37 3.94 7.71
N THR A 156 -24.83 2.79 8.18
CA THR A 156 -24.54 1.50 7.54
C THR A 156 -25.57 1.16 6.45
N GLU A 157 -25.42 0.02 5.78
CA GLU A 157 -26.30 -0.43 4.69
C GLU A 157 -27.78 -0.55 5.09
N GLY A 158 -28.09 -0.82 6.35
CA GLY A 158 -29.47 -0.90 6.84
C GLY A 158 -30.15 0.47 7.06
N ALA A 159 -29.40 1.57 6.98
CA ALA A 159 -29.89 2.94 7.20
C ALA A 159 -30.45 3.58 5.91
N SER A 160 -31.20 2.80 5.12
CA SER A 160 -31.65 3.15 3.77
C SER A 160 -32.60 4.35 3.71
N ARG A 161 -33.24 4.76 4.80
CA ARG A 161 -34.09 5.95 4.91
C ARG A 161 -33.78 6.73 6.18
N ALA A 162 -32.53 6.69 6.63
CA ALA A 162 -32.12 7.43 7.83
C ALA A 162 -32.10 8.94 7.55
N SER A 163 -32.63 9.72 8.48
CA SER A 163 -32.62 11.18 8.44
C SER A 163 -32.01 11.70 9.74
N VAL A 164 -30.94 12.48 9.62
CA VAL A 164 -30.27 13.13 10.74
C VAL A 164 -30.37 14.63 10.57
N GLN A 165 -30.98 15.29 11.56
CA GLN A 165 -31.32 16.69 11.45
C GLN A 165 -30.87 17.52 12.65
N GLY A 166 -30.25 18.69 12.44
CA GLY A 166 -29.97 19.66 13.50
C GLY A 166 -28.83 19.27 14.44
N PHE A 167 -27.73 18.73 13.90
CA PHE A 167 -26.57 18.29 14.68
C PHE A 167 -25.29 19.03 14.32
N ALA A 168 -24.45 19.27 15.32
CA ALA A 168 -23.03 19.59 15.15
C ALA A 168 -22.23 18.30 15.42
N ILE A 169 -21.59 17.76 14.39
CA ILE A 169 -20.85 16.49 14.44
C ILE A 169 -19.38 16.81 14.34
N ARG A 170 -18.62 16.44 15.36
CA ARG A 170 -17.19 16.72 15.46
C ARG A 170 -16.43 15.43 15.64
N ALA A 171 -15.48 15.16 14.76
CA ALA A 171 -14.53 14.07 14.92
C ALA A 171 -13.23 14.63 15.49
N ALA A 172 -12.74 14.04 16.57
CA ALA A 172 -11.44 14.39 17.12
C ALA A 172 -10.32 14.12 16.10
N SER A 173 -9.21 14.85 16.23
CA SER A 173 -7.99 14.56 15.46
C SER A 173 -7.53 13.13 15.71
N ALA A 174 -6.98 12.50 14.69
CA ALA A 174 -6.38 11.18 14.81
C ALA A 174 -5.17 11.20 15.77
N LEU A 175 -4.88 10.06 16.38
CA LEU A 175 -3.74 9.87 17.27
C LEU A 175 -2.78 8.78 16.77
N LYS A 176 -3.29 7.83 15.99
CA LYS A 176 -2.47 6.80 15.36
C LYS A 176 -1.79 7.34 14.12
N SER A 177 -0.55 6.92 13.86
CA SER A 177 0.12 7.25 12.61
C SER A 177 -0.67 6.72 11.40
N GLY A 178 -0.81 7.56 10.38
CA GLY A 178 -1.71 7.30 9.24
C GLY A 178 -3.21 7.32 9.59
N GLY A 179 -3.57 7.61 10.84
CA GLY A 179 -4.95 7.65 11.31
C GLY A 179 -5.71 8.84 10.71
N SER A 180 -6.96 8.61 10.32
CA SER A 180 -7.82 9.63 9.72
C SER A 180 -8.83 10.18 10.74
N SER A 181 -9.20 11.46 10.59
CA SER A 181 -10.33 12.06 11.29
C SER A 181 -11.51 12.18 10.31
N ILE A 182 -12.63 11.55 10.62
CA ILE A 182 -13.79 11.46 9.73
C ILE A 182 -15.05 11.82 10.49
N GLY A 183 -15.73 12.88 10.07
CA GLY A 183 -16.96 13.36 10.68
C GLY A 183 -18.12 12.40 10.47
N VAL A 184 -18.46 12.12 9.22
CA VAL A 184 -19.58 11.25 8.83
C VAL A 184 -19.11 10.24 7.79
N SER A 185 -19.54 8.98 7.94
CA SER A 185 -19.35 7.92 6.95
C SER A 185 -20.70 7.31 6.59
N VAL A 186 -20.99 7.18 5.30
CA VAL A 186 -22.28 6.73 4.79
C VAL A 186 -22.06 5.62 3.77
N ALA A 187 -22.75 4.49 3.97
CA ALA A 187 -22.81 3.39 3.01
C ALA A 187 -23.52 3.84 1.71
N ASP A 188 -23.67 2.94 0.74
CA ASP A 188 -24.50 3.22 -0.43
C ASP A 188 -26.00 3.14 -0.10
N VAL A 189 -26.52 4.18 0.54
CA VAL A 189 -27.89 4.27 1.07
C VAL A 189 -28.57 5.61 0.76
N GLU A 190 -29.91 5.62 0.74
CA GLU A 190 -30.76 6.82 0.57
C GLU A 190 -30.94 7.55 1.90
N ALA A 191 -29.85 8.12 2.42
CA ALA A 191 -29.85 8.87 3.67
C ALA A 191 -29.93 10.39 3.46
N GLU A 192 -30.43 11.10 4.47
CA GLU A 192 -30.54 12.56 4.47
C GLU A 192 -29.82 13.19 5.66
N LEU A 193 -29.02 14.21 5.39
CA LEU A 193 -28.43 15.11 6.40
C LEU A 193 -29.03 16.50 6.24
N VAL A 194 -29.71 16.99 7.27
CA VAL A 194 -30.44 18.27 7.23
C VAL A 194 -29.99 19.21 8.35
N ARG A 195 -29.49 20.40 8.04
CA ARG A 195 -28.96 21.34 9.06
C ARG A 195 -27.89 20.67 9.94
N VAL A 196 -26.92 20.03 9.29
CA VAL A 196 -25.82 19.35 9.97
C VAL A 196 -24.52 20.12 9.74
N ASP A 197 -23.81 20.40 10.82
CA ASP A 197 -22.50 21.04 10.79
C ASP A 197 -21.45 20.00 11.10
N VAL A 198 -20.58 19.67 10.14
CA VAL A 198 -19.58 18.61 10.27
C VAL A 198 -18.19 19.21 10.43
N THR A 199 -17.44 18.79 11.43
CA THR A 199 -16.04 19.17 11.61
C THR A 199 -15.18 17.91 11.76
N ALA A 200 -14.24 17.73 10.86
CA ALA A 200 -13.18 16.73 11.00
C ALA A 200 -11.92 17.39 11.55
N GLY A 201 -11.30 16.77 12.55
CA GLY A 201 -10.00 17.16 13.07
C GLY A 201 -8.86 16.82 12.10
N ASP A 202 -7.64 16.85 12.61
CA ASP A 202 -6.46 16.59 11.79
C ASP A 202 -6.23 15.09 11.57
N GLY A 203 -5.74 14.73 10.39
CA GLY A 203 -5.14 13.43 10.12
C GLY A 203 -3.68 13.41 10.59
N MET A 204 -3.18 12.22 10.89
CA MET A 204 -1.80 12.04 11.39
C MET A 204 -0.85 11.61 10.29
N ASP A 205 0.40 12.09 10.35
CA ASP A 205 1.46 11.67 9.44
C ASP A 205 1.64 10.14 9.45
N GLY A 206 1.96 9.57 8.29
CA GLY A 206 2.27 8.16 8.12
C GLY A 206 3.66 7.80 8.65
N GLU A 207 3.82 6.58 9.14
CA GLU A 207 5.09 6.09 9.67
C GLU A 207 6.15 6.01 8.55
N HIS A 208 7.38 6.43 8.87
CA HIS A 208 8.50 6.22 7.97
C HIS A 208 8.81 4.73 7.78
N GLY A 209 9.33 4.40 6.60
CA GLY A 209 9.82 3.06 6.32
C GLY A 209 10.95 2.66 7.25
N THR A 210 11.04 1.37 7.55
CA THR A 210 12.07 0.82 8.44
C THR A 210 13.35 0.48 7.67
N THR A 211 14.48 1.05 8.09
CA THR A 211 15.80 0.66 7.57
C THR A 211 16.17 -0.75 8.08
N PRO A 212 16.50 -1.70 7.19
CA PRO A 212 16.97 -3.01 7.62
C PRO A 212 18.28 -2.89 8.42
N THR A 213 18.42 -3.61 9.53
CA THR A 213 19.60 -3.52 10.43
C THR A 213 20.52 -4.73 10.39
N GLU A 214 20.05 -5.87 9.90
CA GLU A 214 20.85 -7.09 9.81
C GLU A 214 21.88 -6.97 8.68
N ALA A 215 23.16 -7.09 9.00
CA ALA A 215 24.24 -6.95 8.03
C ALA A 215 24.21 -8.11 7.01
N PRO A 216 24.47 -7.83 5.72
CA PRO A 216 24.56 -8.88 4.72
C PRO A 216 25.78 -9.77 4.96
N VAL A 217 25.66 -11.05 4.63
CA VAL A 217 26.72 -12.03 4.81
C VAL A 217 27.84 -11.81 3.80
N ALA A 218 29.07 -11.64 4.31
CA ALA A 218 30.26 -11.53 3.47
C ALA A 218 30.59 -12.85 2.79
N GLY A 219 31.16 -12.76 1.59
CA GLY A 219 31.66 -13.95 0.89
C GLY A 219 32.78 -14.61 1.68
N ALA A 220 32.74 -15.93 1.79
CA ALA A 220 33.79 -16.73 2.38
C ALA A 220 35.04 -16.65 1.51
N SER A 221 36.18 -16.37 2.13
CA SER A 221 37.47 -16.48 1.46
C SER A 221 37.75 -17.94 1.10
N ALA A 222 38.58 -18.14 0.08
CA ALA A 222 39.19 -19.44 -0.17
C ALA A 222 40.01 -19.89 1.04
N GLU A 223 40.12 -21.20 1.24
CA GLU A 223 40.83 -21.76 2.38
C GLU A 223 42.34 -21.54 2.26
N GLU A 224 42.94 -20.96 3.30
CA GLU A 224 44.37 -20.73 3.34
C GLU A 224 45.17 -22.06 3.28
N MET A 225 46.25 -22.06 2.49
CA MET A 225 47.27 -23.13 2.43
C MET A 225 46.85 -24.51 1.89
N ARG A 226 45.83 -24.59 1.01
CA ARG A 226 45.48 -25.85 0.32
C ARG A 226 46.11 -26.07 -1.05
N ALA A 227 46.75 -25.06 -1.64
CA ALA A 227 47.44 -25.24 -2.92
C ALA A 227 48.82 -25.91 -2.71
N SER A 228 49.05 -27.05 -3.36
CA SER A 228 50.32 -27.76 -3.24
C SER A 228 51.46 -26.94 -3.85
N ASN A 229 52.56 -26.78 -3.10
CA ASN A 229 53.80 -26.20 -3.60
C ASN A 229 54.41 -27.09 -4.69
N ALA A 230 55.32 -26.53 -5.47
CA ALA A 230 56.20 -27.31 -6.33
C ALA A 230 56.96 -28.35 -5.50
N CYS A 231 57.34 -29.47 -6.13
CA CYS A 231 58.04 -30.58 -5.47
C CYS A 231 57.25 -31.33 -4.38
N ALA A 232 55.93 -31.12 -4.29
CA ALA A 232 55.07 -31.98 -3.50
C ALA A 232 55.09 -33.43 -4.04
N ALA A 233 54.71 -34.39 -3.19
CA ALA A 233 54.54 -35.77 -3.64
C ALA A 233 53.44 -35.84 -4.73
N PRO A 234 53.61 -36.61 -5.82
CA PRO A 234 52.64 -36.65 -6.92
C PRO A 234 51.21 -37.02 -6.51
N ASN A 235 51.03 -37.78 -5.42
CA ASN A 235 49.72 -38.17 -4.89
C ASN A 235 49.09 -37.12 -3.96
N LEU A 236 49.76 -35.98 -3.75
CA LEU A 236 49.33 -34.88 -2.89
C LEU A 236 49.19 -33.56 -3.66
N VAL A 237 49.11 -33.60 -5.00
CA VAL A 237 48.90 -32.39 -5.82
C VAL A 237 47.43 -32.01 -5.81
N ILE A 238 47.13 -30.90 -5.17
CA ILE A 238 45.78 -30.34 -5.04
C ILE A 238 45.83 -28.83 -5.25
N GLY A 239 44.89 -28.31 -6.03
CA GLY A 239 44.61 -26.89 -6.13
C GLY A 239 44.01 -26.31 -4.85
N GLY A 240 44.11 -24.99 -4.71
CA GLY A 240 43.47 -24.28 -3.62
C GLY A 240 41.95 -24.49 -3.61
N THR A 241 41.38 -24.71 -2.43
CA THR A 241 39.95 -24.95 -2.26
C THR A 241 39.18 -23.62 -2.23
N ALA A 242 38.12 -23.53 -3.03
CA ALA A 242 37.34 -22.31 -3.13
C ALA A 242 36.51 -22.00 -1.88
N GLY A 243 36.25 -20.70 -1.67
CA GLY A 243 35.27 -20.24 -0.69
C GLY A 243 33.84 -20.53 -1.16
N THR A 244 32.91 -20.76 -0.22
CA THR A 244 31.48 -20.98 -0.50
C THR A 244 30.62 -20.15 0.45
N THR A 245 29.55 -19.53 -0.05
CA THR A 245 28.63 -18.71 0.76
C THR A 245 27.20 -18.92 0.28
N THR A 246 26.29 -19.14 1.24
CA THR A 246 24.85 -19.26 0.98
C THR A 246 24.18 -17.93 1.27
N CYS A 247 23.57 -17.34 0.25
CA CYS A 247 22.73 -16.16 0.34
C CYS A 247 21.25 -16.56 0.21
N GLU A 248 20.35 -15.63 0.49
CA GLU A 248 18.91 -15.86 0.34
C GLU A 248 18.49 -16.15 -1.10
N ASP A 249 19.18 -15.55 -2.07
CA ASP A 249 18.96 -15.72 -3.49
C ASP A 249 19.75 -16.89 -4.10
N GLY A 250 20.51 -17.63 -3.28
CA GLY A 250 21.21 -18.85 -3.66
C GLY A 250 22.67 -18.91 -3.20
N GLU A 251 23.36 -19.99 -3.58
CA GLU A 251 24.79 -20.17 -3.31
C GLU A 251 25.67 -19.38 -4.29
N THR A 252 26.83 -18.95 -3.81
CA THR A 252 27.94 -18.41 -4.58
C THR A 252 29.24 -19.06 -4.12
N ARG A 253 30.07 -19.47 -5.06
CA ARG A 253 31.27 -20.28 -4.82
C ARG A 253 32.40 -19.81 -5.71
N GLY A 254 33.61 -19.67 -5.17
CA GLY A 254 34.77 -19.45 -6.01
C GLY A 254 35.15 -20.67 -6.86
N GLY A 255 36.09 -20.50 -7.77
CA GLY A 255 36.68 -21.58 -8.53
C GLY A 255 37.80 -22.27 -7.76
N ASP A 256 37.84 -23.60 -7.75
CA ASP A 256 38.98 -24.33 -7.22
C ASP A 256 40.22 -24.06 -8.09
N GLY A 257 41.40 -23.96 -7.47
CA GLY A 257 42.65 -23.78 -8.18
C GLY A 257 43.02 -24.97 -9.07
N GLY A 258 43.76 -24.72 -10.15
CA GLY A 258 44.26 -25.77 -11.02
C GLY A 258 45.40 -26.55 -10.38
N ASN A 259 45.38 -27.87 -10.49
CA ASN A 259 46.49 -28.69 -10.00
C ASN A 259 47.79 -28.36 -10.74
N GLY A 260 48.90 -28.39 -10.02
CA GLY A 260 50.23 -28.37 -10.62
C GLY A 260 50.44 -29.58 -11.54
N GLY A 261 51.24 -29.40 -12.57
CA GLY A 261 51.53 -30.48 -13.51
C GLY A 261 52.26 -31.64 -12.86
N ILE A 262 51.99 -32.86 -13.30
CA ILE A 262 52.67 -34.08 -12.85
C ILE A 262 53.34 -34.70 -14.07
N THR A 263 54.63 -34.98 -13.99
CA THR A 263 55.35 -35.56 -15.13
C THR A 263 54.80 -36.93 -15.50
N GLY A 264 54.69 -37.17 -16.81
CA GLY A 264 54.05 -38.36 -17.36
C GLY A 264 52.52 -38.28 -17.43
N SER A 265 51.90 -37.22 -16.88
CA SER A 265 50.46 -36.93 -16.99
C SER A 265 50.24 -35.61 -17.74
N GLU A 266 49.37 -35.59 -18.75
CA GLU A 266 49.03 -34.38 -19.53
C GLU A 266 50.27 -33.57 -19.97
N GLU A 267 51.34 -34.25 -20.40
CA GLU A 267 52.63 -33.64 -20.79
C GLU A 267 53.29 -32.81 -19.68
N GLY A 268 52.93 -33.03 -18.42
CA GLY A 268 53.35 -32.25 -17.27
C GLY A 268 52.69 -30.87 -17.18
N ASN A 269 51.64 -30.59 -17.97
CA ASN A 269 50.97 -29.28 -17.98
C ASN A 269 50.30 -28.99 -16.64
N GLY A 270 50.40 -27.73 -16.20
CA GLY A 270 49.56 -27.24 -15.12
C GLY A 270 48.11 -27.16 -15.58
N GLN A 271 47.18 -27.47 -14.69
CA GLN A 271 45.75 -27.44 -15.00
C GLN A 271 45.20 -26.01 -14.87
N ALA A 272 44.13 -25.72 -15.62
CA ALA A 272 43.39 -24.48 -15.43
C ALA A 272 42.64 -24.53 -14.09
N GLY A 273 42.50 -23.38 -13.44
CA GLY A 273 41.55 -23.22 -12.35
C GLY A 273 40.12 -23.32 -12.86
N ARG A 274 39.18 -23.60 -11.97
CA ARG A 274 37.74 -23.60 -12.28
C ARG A 274 37.20 -22.16 -12.29
N ASP A 275 36.08 -21.98 -12.96
CA ASP A 275 35.32 -20.74 -12.90
C ASP A 275 34.61 -20.61 -11.54
N GLY A 276 34.39 -19.38 -11.11
CA GLY A 276 33.54 -19.06 -9.97
C GLY A 276 32.06 -19.02 -10.37
N GLU A 277 31.20 -19.46 -9.46
CA GLU A 277 29.77 -19.61 -9.67
C GLU A 277 28.95 -18.63 -8.80
N PRO A 278 27.77 -18.18 -9.26
CA PRO A 278 27.14 -18.49 -10.55
C PRO A 278 27.73 -17.65 -11.70
N MET A 279 28.01 -18.29 -12.85
CA MET A 279 28.57 -17.60 -14.02
C MET A 279 27.56 -16.59 -14.62
N PRO A 280 27.94 -15.33 -14.86
CA PRO A 280 27.07 -14.38 -15.55
C PRO A 280 26.78 -14.82 -16.99
N GLU A 281 25.56 -14.65 -17.48
CA GLU A 281 25.22 -14.86 -18.89
C GLU A 281 24.50 -13.64 -19.47
N PRO A 282 25.07 -12.97 -20.50
CA PRO A 282 26.40 -13.19 -21.09
C PRO A 282 27.54 -12.71 -20.16
N ASN A 283 28.77 -13.25 -20.35
CA ASN A 283 29.97 -12.82 -19.62
C ASN A 283 31.02 -12.15 -20.54
N PRO A 284 30.73 -10.97 -21.14
CA PRO A 284 31.65 -10.31 -22.06
C PRO A 284 32.93 -9.81 -21.36
N ASP A 285 32.85 -9.51 -20.06
CA ASP A 285 33.94 -8.97 -19.26
C ASP A 285 34.78 -10.07 -18.57
N ALA A 286 34.48 -11.35 -18.83
CA ALA A 286 35.25 -12.49 -18.34
C ALA A 286 35.36 -12.60 -16.80
N TYR A 287 34.32 -12.17 -16.08
CA TYR A 287 34.27 -12.27 -14.62
C TYR A 287 34.29 -13.72 -14.13
N GLY A 288 35.05 -13.96 -13.05
CA GLY A 288 35.20 -15.24 -12.37
C GLY A 288 35.69 -16.40 -13.23
N LEU A 289 36.26 -16.15 -14.41
CA LEU A 289 36.93 -17.19 -15.19
C LEU A 289 38.16 -17.73 -14.46
N GLY A 290 38.35 -19.03 -14.53
CA GLY A 290 39.53 -19.73 -14.06
C GLY A 290 40.79 -19.34 -14.84
N GLY A 291 41.88 -19.21 -14.11
CA GLY A 291 43.20 -18.94 -14.63
C GLY A 291 43.72 -20.14 -15.43
N ARG A 292 44.27 -19.87 -16.63
CA ARG A 292 44.90 -20.92 -17.46
C ARG A 292 46.14 -21.48 -16.77
N GLY A 293 46.33 -22.80 -16.83
CA GLY A 293 47.56 -23.44 -16.38
C GLY A 293 48.73 -23.24 -17.36
N GLN A 294 49.95 -23.41 -16.86
CA GLN A 294 51.18 -23.32 -17.66
C GLN A 294 51.37 -24.58 -18.51
N THR A 295 51.46 -24.44 -19.83
CA THR A 295 51.63 -25.57 -20.77
C THR A 295 53.05 -25.72 -21.32
N VAL A 296 53.87 -24.66 -21.23
CA VAL A 296 55.28 -24.67 -21.66
C VAL A 296 56.15 -24.04 -20.58
N LEU A 297 57.36 -24.57 -20.36
CA LEU A 297 58.27 -24.13 -19.28
C LEU A 297 58.65 -22.64 -19.36
N ALA A 298 58.69 -22.06 -20.56
CA ALA A 298 58.97 -20.64 -20.77
C ALA A 298 57.72 -19.74 -20.63
N GLY A 299 56.53 -20.33 -20.49
CA GLY A 299 55.26 -19.62 -20.31
C GLY A 299 54.92 -19.42 -18.83
N THR A 300 53.76 -18.83 -18.56
CA THR A 300 53.25 -18.64 -17.19
C THR A 300 51.84 -19.22 -17.07
N CYS A 301 51.40 -19.52 -15.85
CA CYS A 301 49.97 -19.65 -15.56
C CYS A 301 49.30 -18.26 -15.62
N ARG A 302 47.97 -18.22 -15.44
CA ARG A 302 47.22 -16.99 -15.20
C ARG A 302 46.48 -17.07 -13.88
N GLU A 303 46.29 -15.90 -13.28
CA GLU A 303 45.40 -15.71 -12.12
C GLU A 303 43.94 -15.95 -12.52
N GLY A 304 43.14 -16.32 -11.53
CA GLY A 304 41.69 -16.36 -11.67
C GLY A 304 41.11 -14.94 -11.73
N ALA A 305 40.10 -14.74 -12.57
CA ALA A 305 39.45 -13.44 -12.70
C ALA A 305 38.59 -13.11 -11.46
N PRO A 306 38.45 -11.83 -11.08
CA PRO A 306 37.57 -11.44 -10.00
C PRO A 306 36.10 -11.72 -10.36
N GLY A 307 35.28 -11.97 -9.34
CA GLY A 307 33.85 -12.20 -9.51
C GLY A 307 33.08 -10.91 -9.85
N ALA A 308 32.03 -11.03 -10.65
CA ALA A 308 31.12 -9.94 -10.99
C ALA A 308 30.37 -9.43 -9.74
N PRO A 309 30.16 -8.09 -9.61
CA PRO A 309 29.29 -7.56 -8.57
C PRO A 309 27.83 -7.98 -8.79
N GLY A 310 27.09 -8.13 -7.69
CA GLY A 310 25.65 -8.34 -7.72
C GLY A 310 24.91 -7.10 -8.22
N ALA A 311 23.76 -7.32 -8.85
CA ALA A 311 22.89 -6.25 -9.33
C ALA A 311 22.20 -5.54 -8.14
N PRO A 312 22.05 -4.21 -8.20
CA PRO A 312 21.30 -3.49 -7.20
C PRO A 312 19.82 -3.89 -7.22
N GLY A 313 19.18 -3.88 -6.05
CA GLY A 313 17.75 -4.11 -5.91
C GLY A 313 16.96 -2.93 -6.48
N ALA A 314 15.81 -3.23 -7.10
CA ALA A 314 14.89 -2.21 -7.58
C ALA A 314 14.31 -1.36 -6.42
N PRO A 315 14.07 -0.06 -6.63
CA PRO A 315 13.39 0.78 -5.65
C PRO A 315 11.95 0.33 -5.43
N GLY A 316 11.43 0.57 -4.23
CA GLY A 316 10.04 0.37 -3.89
C GLY A 316 9.17 1.39 -4.61
N ARG A 317 8.02 0.94 -5.11
CA ARG A 317 7.09 1.81 -5.84
C ARG A 317 6.44 2.81 -4.88
N ALA A 318 6.18 4.03 -5.36
CA ALA A 318 5.19 4.90 -4.73
C ALA A 318 3.79 4.28 -4.85
N SER A 319 2.88 4.69 -3.96
CA SER A 319 1.46 4.40 -4.11
C SER A 319 0.65 5.69 -4.20
N ASN A 320 -0.35 5.67 -5.09
CA ASN A 320 -1.41 6.66 -5.22
C ASN A 320 -2.79 6.04 -4.95
N GLU A 321 -2.84 4.76 -4.58
CA GLU A 321 -4.09 4.00 -4.43
C GLU A 321 -4.87 4.50 -3.23
N THR A 322 -6.11 4.95 -3.43
CA THR A 322 -6.98 5.36 -2.34
C THR A 322 -8.25 4.53 -2.37
N GLU A 323 -8.54 3.83 -1.28
CA GLU A 323 -9.75 3.05 -1.12
C GLU A 323 -10.58 3.63 0.03
N LEU A 324 -11.85 3.94 -0.26
CA LEU A 324 -12.80 4.39 0.74
C LEU A 324 -13.60 3.21 1.28
N THR A 325 -13.74 3.16 2.60
CA THR A 325 -14.56 2.17 3.31
C THR A 325 -15.39 2.88 4.38
N LEU A 326 -16.39 2.19 4.94
CA LEU A 326 -17.20 2.74 6.03
C LEU A 326 -16.37 3.14 7.25
N VAL A 327 -15.26 2.44 7.51
CA VAL A 327 -14.37 2.70 8.64
C VAL A 327 -13.28 3.73 8.33
N GLY A 328 -13.15 4.15 7.06
CA GLY A 328 -12.28 5.24 6.65
C GLY A 328 -11.51 4.98 5.36
N ILE A 329 -10.35 5.64 5.22
CA ILE A 329 -9.52 5.62 4.02
C ILE A 329 -8.35 4.66 4.22
N SER A 330 -8.07 3.85 3.19
CA SER A 330 -6.95 2.91 3.16
C SER A 330 -6.20 2.97 1.82
N GLY A 331 -5.12 2.18 1.71
CA GLY A 331 -4.20 2.24 0.58
C GLY A 331 -3.23 3.43 0.66
N GLY A 332 -2.27 3.48 -0.27
CA GLY A 332 -1.28 4.56 -0.36
C GLY A 332 0.05 4.26 0.31
N ASP A 333 0.27 3.06 0.84
CA ASP A 333 1.56 2.67 1.40
C ASP A 333 2.63 2.56 0.31
N GLY A 334 3.80 3.11 0.58
CA GLY A 334 4.98 2.92 -0.25
C GLY A 334 5.42 1.45 -0.27
N GLY A 335 5.83 0.98 -1.45
CA GLY A 335 6.38 -0.36 -1.62
C GLY A 335 7.75 -0.50 -0.97
N ARG A 336 8.08 -1.73 -0.56
CA ARG A 336 9.43 -2.08 -0.10
C ARG A 336 10.40 -2.10 -1.29
N GLY A 337 11.64 -1.62 -1.07
CA GLY A 337 12.74 -1.86 -2.00
C GLY A 337 13.12 -3.34 -2.09
N MET A 338 13.59 -3.79 -3.25
CA MET A 338 14.01 -5.17 -3.44
C MET A 338 15.40 -5.41 -2.86
N THR A 339 15.67 -6.62 -2.40
CA THR A 339 17.03 -7.05 -2.01
C THR A 339 17.94 -7.06 -3.25
N GLY A 340 19.19 -6.61 -3.11
CA GLY A 340 20.19 -6.73 -4.17
C GLY A 340 20.57 -8.20 -4.40
N SER A 341 21.09 -8.54 -5.57
CA SER A 341 21.54 -9.92 -5.81
C SER A 341 22.92 -10.18 -5.20
N ARG A 342 23.26 -11.45 -4.95
CA ARG A 342 24.60 -11.85 -4.55
C ARG A 342 25.63 -11.57 -5.66
N GLY A 343 26.88 -11.39 -5.27
CA GLY A 343 28.01 -11.40 -6.18
C GLY A 343 28.36 -12.81 -6.67
N GLN A 344 29.07 -12.91 -7.78
CA GLN A 344 29.68 -14.15 -8.26
C GLN A 344 30.94 -14.49 -7.45
N GLY A 345 31.29 -15.77 -7.32
CA GLY A 345 32.64 -16.17 -6.91
C GLY A 345 33.74 -15.78 -7.91
N GLY A 346 34.97 -15.60 -7.42
CA GLY A 346 36.14 -15.40 -8.27
C GLY A 346 36.66 -16.73 -8.83
N GLY A 347 37.35 -16.70 -9.96
CA GLY A 347 37.93 -17.90 -10.59
C GLY A 347 39.12 -18.44 -9.80
N GLY A 348 39.42 -19.74 -9.92
CA GLY A 348 40.63 -20.35 -9.38
C GLY A 348 41.86 -19.99 -10.21
N GLY A 349 43.04 -19.91 -9.60
CA GLY A 349 44.29 -19.67 -10.32
C GLY A 349 44.77 -20.91 -11.07
N GLY A 350 45.56 -20.73 -12.13
CA GLY A 350 46.16 -21.83 -12.89
C GLY A 350 47.36 -22.47 -12.19
N GLY A 351 47.52 -23.78 -12.34
CA GLY A 351 48.71 -24.51 -11.91
C GLY A 351 49.90 -24.34 -12.86
N THR A 352 51.10 -24.66 -12.40
CA THR A 352 52.36 -24.55 -13.18
C THR A 352 52.82 -25.91 -13.69
N LYS A 353 53.67 -25.91 -14.70
CA LYS A 353 54.13 -27.12 -15.38
C LYS A 353 55.13 -27.89 -14.51
N SER A 354 55.12 -29.22 -14.57
CA SER A 354 56.15 -30.07 -13.97
C SER A 354 57.50 -29.88 -14.68
N GLY A 355 58.60 -30.25 -14.01
CA GLY A 355 59.93 -30.19 -14.60
C GLY A 355 61.09 -30.51 -13.66
N MET A 356 62.29 -30.41 -14.21
CA MET A 356 63.55 -30.70 -13.52
C MET A 356 64.01 -29.53 -12.64
N PHE A 357 63.31 -29.31 -11.53
CA PHE A 357 63.61 -28.21 -10.59
C PHE A 357 63.57 -28.63 -9.12
N CYS A 358 63.24 -29.88 -8.81
CA CYS A 358 63.28 -30.38 -7.43
C CYS A 358 64.66 -30.89 -7.07
N SER A 359 65.11 -30.74 -5.83
CA SER A 359 66.46 -31.16 -5.43
C SER A 359 66.45 -32.32 -4.43
N LEU A 360 67.36 -33.27 -4.63
CA LEU A 360 67.79 -34.24 -3.62
C LEU A 360 69.31 -34.09 -3.44
N GLY A 361 69.72 -33.24 -2.50
CA GLY A 361 71.12 -32.79 -2.42
C GLY A 361 71.48 -31.90 -3.61
N SER A 362 72.56 -32.21 -4.33
CA SER A 362 73.03 -31.44 -5.49
C SER A 362 72.42 -31.88 -6.83
N THR A 363 71.53 -32.88 -6.83
CA THR A 363 70.93 -33.43 -8.06
C THR A 363 69.52 -32.88 -8.25
N LEU A 364 69.27 -32.32 -9.43
CA LEU A 364 67.92 -31.97 -9.86
C LEU A 364 67.17 -33.24 -10.27
N LEU A 365 65.96 -33.32 -9.77
CA LEU A 365 64.96 -34.33 -10.02
C LEU A 365 63.80 -33.67 -10.75
N ASP A 366 63.06 -34.52 -11.43
CA ASP A 366 61.77 -34.18 -11.95
C ASP A 366 60.75 -34.00 -10.82
N GLY A 367 59.86 -33.03 -11.00
CA GLY A 367 59.09 -32.41 -9.94
C GLY A 367 57.73 -31.94 -10.38
N VAL A 368 56.73 -32.11 -9.52
CA VAL A 368 55.40 -31.54 -9.78
C VAL A 368 55.45 -30.02 -9.77
N GLY A 369 54.65 -29.40 -10.63
CA GLY A 369 54.43 -27.96 -10.60
C GLY A 369 53.69 -27.51 -9.34
N ALA A 370 53.75 -26.21 -9.05
CA ALA A 370 52.94 -25.59 -8.03
C ALA A 370 51.47 -25.49 -8.49
N SER A 371 50.53 -25.72 -7.58
CA SER A 371 49.09 -25.64 -7.88
C SER A 371 48.58 -24.21 -7.74
N GLY A 372 47.54 -23.84 -8.48
CA GLY A 372 46.91 -22.52 -8.37
C GLY A 372 46.09 -22.35 -7.10
N GLY A 373 45.87 -21.09 -6.72
CA GLY A 373 45.06 -20.72 -5.54
C GLY A 373 43.55 -20.82 -5.79
N GLY A 374 42.77 -20.96 -4.72
CA GLY A 374 41.31 -21.00 -4.79
C GLY A 374 40.71 -19.61 -4.88
N GLY A 375 39.59 -19.47 -5.60
CA GLY A 375 38.81 -18.23 -5.68
C GLY A 375 37.92 -18.01 -4.45
N GLY A 376 37.67 -16.74 -4.11
CA GLY A 376 36.74 -16.39 -3.04
C GLY A 376 35.28 -16.40 -3.48
N ALA A 377 34.34 -16.69 -2.57
CA ALA A 377 32.90 -16.63 -2.85
C ALA A 377 32.40 -15.19 -2.98
N GLY A 378 31.30 -14.97 -3.70
CA GLY A 378 30.65 -13.67 -3.76
C GLY A 378 30.00 -13.28 -2.43
N GLY A 379 29.82 -11.97 -2.21
CA GLY A 379 29.09 -11.46 -1.05
C GLY A 379 27.58 -11.44 -1.28
N CYS A 380 26.79 -11.59 -0.21
CA CYS A 380 25.34 -11.49 -0.30
C CYS A 380 24.86 -10.06 -0.52
N GLY A 381 23.75 -9.92 -1.23
CA GLY A 381 23.14 -8.62 -1.50
C GLY A 381 22.56 -7.96 -0.25
N GLY A 382 22.50 -6.64 -0.28
CA GLY A 382 21.92 -5.83 0.79
C GLY A 382 20.39 -5.89 0.75
N LYS A 383 19.76 -5.88 1.93
CA LYS A 383 18.30 -5.84 2.07
C LYS A 383 17.73 -4.52 1.57
N GLY A 384 16.59 -4.57 0.89
CA GLY A 384 15.88 -3.36 0.47
C GLY A 384 15.18 -2.63 1.63
N GLY A 385 15.07 -1.31 1.50
CA GLY A 385 14.46 -0.43 2.49
C GLY A 385 12.94 -0.62 2.62
N GLY A 386 12.40 -0.42 3.82
CA GLY A 386 10.97 -0.38 4.05
C GLY A 386 10.32 0.82 3.34
N GLY A 387 9.12 0.64 2.79
CA GLY A 387 8.33 1.76 2.28
C GLY A 387 7.62 2.48 3.43
N GLY A 388 7.38 3.79 3.26
CA GLY A 388 6.65 4.59 4.24
C GLY A 388 5.14 4.43 4.13
N LYS A 389 4.42 4.68 5.22
CA LYS A 389 2.97 4.51 5.32
C LYS A 389 2.21 5.73 4.81
N ALA A 390 0.97 5.52 4.37
CA ALA A 390 0.12 6.63 3.97
C ALA A 390 -0.17 7.59 5.14
N GLY A 391 -0.27 8.88 4.83
CA GLY A 391 -0.74 9.91 5.74
C GLY A 391 -2.25 9.81 5.95
N GLY A 392 -2.68 10.10 7.16
CA GLY A 392 -4.08 10.08 7.55
C GLY A 392 -4.87 11.26 6.99
N SER A 393 -6.14 11.04 6.68
CA SER A 393 -6.98 12.04 6.03
C SER A 393 -7.85 12.81 7.02
N SER A 394 -8.23 14.04 6.66
CA SER A 394 -9.28 14.81 7.31
C SER A 394 -10.48 14.91 6.36
N VAL A 395 -11.58 14.23 6.71
CA VAL A 395 -12.75 14.09 5.85
C VAL A 395 -14.00 14.50 6.58
N GLY A 396 -14.73 15.47 6.04
CA GLY A 396 -16.02 15.86 6.60
C GLY A 396 -17.02 14.71 6.45
N ILE A 397 -17.37 14.38 5.21
CA ILE A 397 -18.36 13.36 4.87
C ILE A 397 -17.73 12.38 3.88
N LEU A 398 -17.75 11.09 4.20
CA LEU A 398 -17.40 10.00 3.31
C LEU A 398 -18.68 9.32 2.85
N SER A 399 -18.92 9.26 1.54
CA SER A 399 -20.07 8.60 0.94
C SER A 399 -19.62 7.50 -0.02
N LEU A 400 -20.00 6.26 0.28
CA LEU A 400 -19.73 5.13 -0.60
C LEU A 400 -20.71 5.03 -1.78
N GLY A 401 -21.86 5.68 -1.66
CA GLY A 401 -22.91 5.70 -2.68
C GLY A 401 -23.17 7.05 -3.32
N THR A 402 -24.20 7.07 -4.16
CA THR A 402 -24.60 8.23 -4.96
C THR A 402 -25.88 8.92 -4.47
N LYS A 403 -26.48 8.42 -3.39
CA LYS A 403 -27.87 8.74 -3.00
C LYS A 403 -28.00 9.58 -1.73
N LEU A 404 -26.88 9.99 -1.13
CA LEU A 404 -26.85 10.86 0.03
C LEU A 404 -27.39 12.25 -0.32
N VAL A 405 -28.40 12.71 0.41
CA VAL A 405 -28.99 14.05 0.25
C VAL A 405 -28.48 14.98 1.35
N LEU A 406 -27.96 16.12 0.95
CA LEU A 406 -27.44 17.15 1.85
C LEU A 406 -28.31 18.41 1.76
N THR A 407 -28.91 18.80 2.88
CA THR A 407 -29.72 20.03 2.97
C THR A 407 -29.17 20.91 4.08
N GLN A 408 -28.72 22.12 3.75
CA GLN A 408 -28.17 23.08 4.71
C GLN A 408 -26.99 22.51 5.54
N VAL A 409 -26.07 21.82 4.88
CA VAL A 409 -24.90 21.21 5.53
C VAL A 409 -23.70 22.15 5.47
N THR A 410 -22.98 22.29 6.57
CA THR A 410 -21.68 22.96 6.61
C THR A 410 -20.58 21.95 6.92
N VAL A 411 -19.39 22.15 6.35
CA VAL A 411 -18.26 21.24 6.55
C VAL A 411 -16.98 22.02 6.82
N ALA A 412 -16.24 21.61 7.85
CA ALA A 412 -14.90 22.05 8.12
C ALA A 412 -13.98 20.82 8.22
N VAL A 413 -12.81 20.90 7.61
CA VAL A 413 -11.80 19.83 7.70
C VAL A 413 -10.47 20.41 8.15
N GLY A 414 -9.77 19.64 8.97
CA GLY A 414 -8.43 19.94 9.46
C GLY A 414 -7.33 19.65 8.43
N LYS A 415 -6.09 19.68 8.90
CA LYS A 415 -4.92 19.30 8.13
C LYS A 415 -4.86 17.78 8.00
N ALA A 416 -4.55 17.28 6.81
CA ALA A 416 -4.23 15.88 6.61
C ALA A 416 -2.75 15.60 6.87
N GLY A 417 -2.43 14.36 7.25
CA GLY A 417 -1.08 13.92 7.54
C GLY A 417 -0.24 13.75 6.28
N ASN A 418 1.05 14.02 6.38
CA ASN A 418 2.01 13.70 5.32
C ASN A 418 2.19 12.18 5.20
N GLY A 419 2.52 11.70 4.01
CA GLY A 419 2.98 10.34 3.82
C GLY A 419 4.35 10.12 4.47
N GLY A 420 4.57 8.92 4.99
CA GLY A 420 5.85 8.53 5.54
C GLY A 420 6.90 8.39 4.43
N ASP A 421 8.11 8.92 4.68
CA ASP A 421 9.26 8.69 3.81
C ASP A 421 9.65 7.20 3.77
N GLY A 422 10.04 6.70 2.60
CA GLY A 422 10.68 5.40 2.46
C GLY A 422 12.08 5.39 3.09
N SER A 423 12.59 4.21 3.45
CA SER A 423 13.92 4.07 4.04
C SER A 423 14.98 3.74 2.99
N ALA A 424 16.24 4.01 3.31
CA ALA A 424 17.36 3.51 2.50
C ALA A 424 17.40 1.97 2.52
N GLY A 425 17.87 1.38 1.43
CA GLY A 425 18.34 -0.01 1.41
C GLY A 425 19.74 -0.13 2.00
N GLN A 426 20.17 -1.35 2.30
CA GLN A 426 21.53 -1.62 2.76
C GLN A 426 22.49 -1.81 1.59
N ASN A 427 23.75 -1.46 1.79
CA ASN A 427 24.82 -1.89 0.90
C ASN A 427 24.95 -3.43 0.94
N GLY A 428 25.33 -4.06 -0.17
CA GLY A 428 25.69 -5.47 -0.18
C GLY A 428 27.07 -5.75 0.42
N ALA A 429 27.27 -7.00 0.84
CA ALA A 429 28.49 -7.43 1.50
C ALA A 429 29.67 -7.57 0.53
N ASN A 430 30.88 -7.47 1.05
CA ASN A 430 32.08 -7.74 0.27
C ASN A 430 32.18 -9.22 -0.10
N GLY A 431 32.74 -9.52 -1.28
CA GLY A 431 33.13 -10.87 -1.63
C GLY A 431 34.40 -11.32 -0.89
N GLY A 432 34.53 -12.63 -0.76
CA GLY A 432 35.65 -13.31 -0.11
C GLY A 432 36.94 -13.15 -0.89
N ALA A 433 38.07 -13.20 -0.19
CA ALA A 433 39.38 -13.18 -0.83
C ALA A 433 39.67 -14.51 -1.54
N GLY A 434 40.34 -14.46 -2.69
CA GLY A 434 41.05 -15.63 -3.20
C GLY A 434 42.33 -15.87 -2.40
N THR A 435 42.98 -17.01 -2.63
CA THR A 435 44.27 -17.33 -2.00
C THR A 435 45.39 -17.32 -3.02
N ALA A 436 46.62 -17.16 -2.53
CA ALA A 436 47.80 -17.37 -3.36
C ALA A 436 47.90 -18.82 -3.86
N GLY A 437 48.57 -19.02 -4.99
CA GLY A 437 48.98 -20.34 -5.44
C GLY A 437 50.12 -20.93 -4.60
N GLY A 438 50.44 -22.20 -4.85
CA GLY A 438 51.56 -22.90 -4.21
C GLY A 438 52.90 -22.23 -4.54
N ALA A 439 53.85 -22.32 -3.62
CA ALA A 439 55.18 -21.76 -3.79
C ALA A 439 55.99 -22.52 -4.87
N ALA A 440 56.88 -21.79 -5.56
CA ALA A 440 57.89 -22.37 -6.43
C ALA A 440 58.94 -23.17 -5.64
N SER A 441 59.70 -24.01 -6.33
CA SER A 441 60.98 -24.49 -5.80
C SER A 441 62.03 -23.38 -5.84
N GLU A 442 63.09 -23.49 -5.04
CA GLU A 442 64.21 -22.54 -5.07
C GLU A 442 65.04 -22.61 -6.37
N ASN A 443 64.85 -23.65 -7.20
CA ASN A 443 65.60 -23.81 -8.45
C ASN A 443 64.80 -23.36 -9.69
N PRO A 444 65.46 -22.70 -10.65
CA PRO A 444 64.86 -22.40 -11.94
C PRO A 444 64.65 -23.70 -12.78
N PRO A 445 63.64 -23.76 -13.67
CA PRO A 445 62.70 -22.69 -14.01
C PRO A 445 61.38 -22.74 -13.23
N SER A 446 61.36 -23.28 -12.00
CA SER A 446 60.13 -23.35 -11.19
C SER A 446 59.54 -21.97 -10.93
N ILE A 447 58.23 -21.84 -11.05
CA ILE A 447 57.46 -20.63 -10.77
C ILE A 447 56.28 -20.97 -9.84
N PRO A 448 55.80 -20.00 -9.03
CA PRO A 448 54.68 -20.23 -8.14
C PRO A 448 53.38 -20.42 -8.93
N GLY A 449 52.43 -21.14 -8.34
CA GLY A 449 51.06 -21.20 -8.83
C GLY A 449 50.44 -19.81 -8.85
N CYS A 450 49.49 -19.61 -9.77
CA CYS A 450 48.82 -18.33 -9.88
C CYS A 450 47.70 -18.18 -8.85
N ASP A 451 47.40 -16.95 -8.48
CA ASP A 451 46.44 -16.63 -7.43
C ASP A 451 44.99 -16.82 -7.89
N GLY A 452 44.12 -17.15 -6.94
CA GLY A 452 42.68 -17.16 -7.15
C GLY A 452 42.09 -15.75 -7.10
N GLY A 453 41.04 -15.52 -7.88
CA GLY A 453 40.31 -14.27 -7.94
C GLY A 453 39.47 -14.01 -6.69
N ARG A 454 39.29 -12.73 -6.35
CA ARG A 454 38.34 -12.31 -5.31
C ARG A 454 36.90 -12.53 -5.77
N GLY A 455 36.01 -12.92 -4.86
CA GLY A 455 34.58 -12.89 -5.13
C GLY A 455 34.04 -11.47 -5.32
N GLY A 456 32.96 -11.36 -6.10
CA GLY A 456 32.25 -10.11 -6.35
C GLY A 456 31.50 -9.62 -5.11
N ARG A 457 31.34 -8.31 -5.01
CA ARG A 457 30.53 -7.67 -3.97
C ARG A 457 29.05 -7.93 -4.23
N GLY A 458 28.24 -8.19 -3.19
CA GLY A 458 26.79 -8.21 -3.31
C GLY A 458 26.23 -6.85 -3.73
N GLY A 459 25.12 -6.85 -4.47
CA GLY A 459 24.41 -5.64 -4.88
C GLY A 459 23.80 -4.91 -3.69
N ALA A 460 23.68 -3.58 -3.78
CA ALA A 460 22.95 -2.81 -2.79
C ALA A 460 21.44 -3.13 -2.85
N GLY A 461 20.76 -3.13 -1.72
CA GLY A 461 19.31 -3.19 -1.64
C GLY A 461 18.69 -1.90 -2.16
N GLY A 462 17.55 -2.02 -2.82
CA GLY A 462 16.78 -0.89 -3.31
C GLY A 462 16.20 -0.05 -2.16
N PRO A 463 16.04 1.26 -2.33
CA PRO A 463 15.36 2.11 -1.36
C PRO A 463 13.85 1.83 -1.33
N GLY A 464 13.19 2.10 -0.22
CA GLY A 464 11.72 2.03 -0.11
C GLY A 464 11.03 3.21 -0.77
N GLY A 465 9.78 3.00 -1.22
CA GLY A 465 8.91 4.06 -1.73
C GLY A 465 8.30 4.89 -0.61
N GLY A 466 7.96 6.15 -0.90
CA GLY A 466 7.22 7.01 0.02
C GLY A 466 5.71 6.70 0.02
N GLY A 467 5.07 6.89 1.17
CA GLY A 467 3.62 6.79 1.30
C GLY A 467 2.89 8.01 0.74
N ARG A 468 1.64 7.85 0.33
CA ARG A 468 0.77 8.96 -0.12
C ARG A 468 0.48 9.92 1.03
N GLY A 469 0.35 11.21 0.74
CA GLY A 469 -0.24 12.18 1.67
C GLY A 469 -1.73 11.92 1.92
N GLY A 470 -2.21 12.34 3.08
CA GLY A 470 -3.63 12.27 3.44
C GLY A 470 -4.46 13.31 2.71
N HIS A 471 -5.75 13.03 2.52
CA HIS A 471 -6.69 13.93 1.86
C HIS A 471 -7.35 14.89 2.86
N ALA A 472 -7.59 16.13 2.46
CA ALA A 472 -8.32 17.14 3.24
C ALA A 472 -9.57 17.58 2.46
N VAL A 473 -10.62 16.77 2.52
CA VAL A 473 -11.78 16.88 1.62
C VAL A 473 -13.09 17.04 2.39
N GLY A 474 -13.91 17.99 1.97
CA GLY A 474 -15.23 18.22 2.57
C GLY A 474 -16.14 17.00 2.39
N ILE A 475 -16.28 16.54 1.15
CA ILE A 475 -17.02 15.32 0.81
C ILE A 475 -16.13 14.41 -0.05
N ALA A 476 -15.95 13.17 0.39
CA ALA A 476 -15.26 12.11 -0.34
C ALA A 476 -16.29 11.12 -0.89
N TYR A 477 -16.36 10.98 -2.22
CA TYR A 477 -17.22 10.01 -2.88
C TYR A 477 -16.43 8.82 -3.41
N ALA A 478 -16.91 7.61 -3.13
CA ALA A 478 -16.44 6.40 -3.82
C ALA A 478 -17.09 6.29 -5.21
N ALA A 479 -18.28 6.86 -5.40
CA ALA A 479 -18.96 6.98 -6.68
C ALA A 479 -19.67 8.35 -6.77
N ALA A 480 -19.54 9.03 -7.91
CA ALA A 480 -20.11 10.37 -8.07
C ALA A 480 -21.64 10.37 -7.93
N PRO A 481 -22.21 11.31 -7.15
CA PRO A 481 -23.65 11.47 -7.06
C PRO A 481 -24.25 11.95 -8.38
N SER A 482 -25.52 11.62 -8.63
CA SER A 482 -26.23 12.05 -9.85
C SER A 482 -26.50 13.56 -9.93
N ALA A 483 -26.35 14.27 -8.81
CA ALA A 483 -26.46 15.72 -8.72
C ALA A 483 -25.29 16.28 -7.90
N ALA A 484 -24.81 17.48 -8.26
CA ALA A 484 -23.71 18.12 -7.55
C ALA A 484 -24.11 18.43 -6.10
N PRO A 485 -23.39 17.91 -5.09
CA PRO A 485 -23.72 18.13 -3.69
C PRO A 485 -23.51 19.60 -3.33
N GLN A 486 -24.48 20.19 -2.63
CA GLN A 486 -24.43 21.59 -2.22
C GLN A 486 -24.07 21.66 -0.73
N VAL A 487 -22.85 22.07 -0.43
CA VAL A 487 -22.42 22.42 0.93
C VAL A 487 -22.62 23.92 1.11
N MET A 488 -23.35 24.34 2.14
CA MET A 488 -23.64 25.77 2.37
C MET A 488 -22.39 26.58 2.68
N GLN A 489 -21.47 25.98 3.46
CA GLN A 489 -20.19 26.58 3.82
C GLN A 489 -19.14 25.49 3.93
N PHE A 490 -17.94 25.78 3.42
CA PHE A 490 -16.79 24.92 3.52
C PHE A 490 -15.60 25.68 4.11
N THR A 491 -15.01 25.15 5.17
CA THR A 491 -13.72 25.60 5.69
C THR A 491 -12.66 24.59 5.26
N ALA A 492 -11.75 25.03 4.39
CA ALA A 492 -10.75 24.17 3.78
C ALA A 492 -9.62 23.79 4.76
N GLY A 493 -9.21 22.53 4.69
CA GLY A 493 -7.98 22.02 5.27
C GLY A 493 -6.85 21.94 4.25
N MET A 494 -5.67 21.52 4.71
CA MET A 494 -4.49 21.30 3.86
C MET A 494 -4.29 19.80 3.65
N ALA A 495 -4.17 19.37 2.39
CA ALA A 495 -3.76 18.01 2.08
C ALA A 495 -2.32 17.76 2.56
N GLY A 496 -2.01 16.49 2.85
CA GLY A 496 -0.67 16.08 3.20
C GLY A 496 0.23 15.98 1.97
N ASP A 497 1.52 16.28 2.14
CA ASP A 497 2.52 15.96 1.12
C ASP A 497 2.74 14.45 1.05
N GLY A 498 3.15 13.96 -0.11
CA GLY A 498 3.62 12.58 -0.23
C GLY A 498 4.98 12.41 0.46
N GLY A 499 5.20 11.23 1.02
CA GLY A 499 6.48 10.84 1.58
C GLY A 499 7.55 10.75 0.50
N LYS A 500 8.80 11.05 0.85
CA LYS A 500 9.93 10.95 -0.07
C LYS A 500 10.30 9.49 -0.32
N ALA A 501 10.93 9.23 -1.46
CA ALA A 501 11.64 7.97 -1.66
C ALA A 501 12.79 7.85 -0.64
N GLY A 502 13.14 6.62 -0.27
CA GLY A 502 14.34 6.35 0.51
C GLY A 502 15.61 6.86 -0.19
N LEU A 503 16.66 7.12 0.59
CA LEU A 503 17.91 7.65 0.05
C LEU A 503 18.44 6.78 -1.10
N GLY A 504 18.80 7.42 -2.22
CA GLY A 504 19.20 6.73 -3.46
C GLY A 504 18.03 6.32 -4.36
N GLY A 505 16.79 6.59 -3.95
CA GLY A 505 15.59 6.30 -4.72
C GLY A 505 15.30 7.38 -5.76
N PRO A 506 14.70 7.00 -6.90
CA PRO A 506 14.37 7.96 -7.92
C PRO A 506 13.09 8.75 -7.54
N PRO A 507 12.88 9.96 -8.08
CA PRO A 507 11.77 10.83 -7.69
C PRO A 507 10.37 10.20 -7.85
N GLU A 508 10.17 9.33 -8.85
CA GLU A 508 8.92 8.60 -9.09
C GLU A 508 8.58 7.57 -8.01
N SER A 509 9.49 7.31 -7.06
CA SER A 509 9.23 6.49 -5.88
C SER A 509 8.76 7.32 -4.68
N ALA A 510 8.63 8.64 -4.81
CA ALA A 510 7.97 9.47 -3.81
C ALA A 510 6.45 9.30 -3.89
N GLY A 511 5.78 9.27 -2.73
CA GLY A 511 4.34 9.19 -2.65
C GLY A 511 3.67 10.40 -3.31
N ALA A 512 2.44 10.21 -3.80
CA ALA A 512 1.64 11.31 -4.29
C ALA A 512 1.16 12.19 -3.12
N PRO A 513 1.01 13.51 -3.30
CA PRO A 513 0.31 14.34 -2.33
C PRO A 513 -1.16 13.91 -2.22
N GLY A 514 -1.80 14.25 -1.10
CA GLY A 514 -3.24 14.10 -0.97
C GLY A 514 -4.01 15.15 -1.77
N ALA A 515 -5.31 14.91 -1.89
CA ALA A 515 -6.25 15.84 -2.52
C ALA A 515 -6.88 16.75 -1.47
N SER A 516 -7.23 17.98 -1.88
CA SER A 516 -8.03 18.90 -1.07
C SER A 516 -9.12 19.57 -1.89
N GLY A 517 -10.25 19.86 -1.24
CA GLY A 517 -11.37 20.52 -1.90
C GLY A 517 -12.69 20.30 -1.18
N VAL A 518 -13.72 21.01 -1.63
CA VAL A 518 -15.09 20.86 -1.10
C VAL A 518 -15.61 19.45 -1.36
N CYS A 519 -15.32 18.90 -2.54
CA CYS A 519 -15.79 17.59 -2.97
C CYS A 519 -14.73 16.90 -3.85
N TRP A 520 -14.52 15.60 -3.63
CA TRP A 520 -13.62 14.76 -4.42
C TRP A 520 -14.27 13.42 -4.75
N ASN A 521 -14.16 12.99 -6.02
CA ASN A 521 -14.57 11.68 -6.47
C ASN A 521 -13.33 10.78 -6.61
N PHE A 522 -13.20 9.80 -5.72
CA PHE A 522 -12.06 8.89 -5.70
C PHE A 522 -12.12 7.79 -6.78
N ALA A 523 -13.27 7.58 -7.43
CA ALA A 523 -13.34 6.68 -8.58
C ALA A 523 -12.69 7.27 -9.84
N THR A 524 -12.73 8.59 -10.01
CA THR A 524 -12.13 9.29 -11.17
C THR A 524 -10.89 10.10 -10.80
N ASP A 525 -10.59 10.21 -9.50
CA ASP A 525 -9.54 11.06 -8.94
C ASP A 525 -9.66 12.54 -9.36
N GLU A 526 -10.88 13.06 -9.31
CA GLU A 526 -11.21 14.42 -9.75
C GLU A 526 -12.12 15.13 -8.73
N SER A 527 -12.12 16.46 -8.75
CA SER A 527 -13.11 17.22 -8.00
C SER A 527 -14.51 16.95 -8.56
N CYS A 528 -15.52 16.88 -7.68
CA CYS A 528 -16.91 16.79 -8.13
C CYS A 528 -17.29 18.15 -8.74
N GLY A 529 -17.24 18.27 -10.07
CA GLY A 529 -17.33 19.53 -10.82
C GLY A 529 -18.20 20.61 -10.17
N GLN A 530 -17.61 21.79 -9.98
CA GLN A 530 -18.30 23.00 -9.52
C GLN A 530 -18.74 23.86 -10.69
#